data_AF-A0A1H7KS56-F1
#
_entry.id   AF-A0A1H7KS56-F1
#
_cell.length_a   1.000
_cell.length_b   1.000
_cell.length_c   1.000
_cell.angle_alpha   90.00
_cell.angle_beta   90.00
_cell.angle_gamma   90.00
#
_symmetry.space_group_name_H-M   'P 1'
#
loop_
_entity.id
_entity.type
_entity.pdbx_description
1 polymer ?
#
loop_
_entity_poly.entity_id
_entity_poly.type
_entity_poly.pdbx_seq_one_letter_code
_entity_poly.pdbx_strand_id
1 'polypeptide(L)'
;MKASVPWLLGVCLLAGAAQAGKPRKPNAREQAEVKQTLAGAGEPVLKKTVQVVLKGTGGVLFVPVLDFTAQPPLRLLLLQDGKVLHTLAASEADKAWPILQFQDVAFKDVNGDGFEDVLTLARYMPGVGPKAGKPFNQVAVYLSRGGKSFEPLAKEVSSGLNQPPPAKLAEVLKRLKKISKTRLSLPKTAPAAATHVSASPSP
;
A
#
# COMPACT_ATOMS: atom_id res chain seq x y z
N MET A 1 65.59 11.34 -4.12
CA MET A 1 64.20 11.85 -4.17
C MET A 1 63.28 10.65 -4.06
N LYS A 2 62.61 10.45 -2.91
CA LYS A 2 61.61 9.39 -2.71
C LYS A 2 60.33 10.09 -2.25
N ALA A 3 59.34 10.17 -3.13
CA ALA A 3 58.03 10.72 -2.81
C ALA A 3 57.14 9.56 -2.33
N SER A 4 56.83 9.54 -1.03
CA SER A 4 55.78 8.69 -0.47
C SER A 4 54.44 9.38 -0.67
N VAL A 5 53.55 8.73 -1.42
CA VAL A 5 52.14 9.13 -1.54
C VAL A 5 51.37 8.40 -0.43
N PRO A 6 50.68 9.11 0.48
CA PRO A 6 49.86 8.46 1.49
C PRO A 6 48.52 8.04 0.86
N TRP A 7 48.19 6.77 1.02
CA TRP A 7 46.92 6.18 0.65
C TRP A 7 45.85 6.64 1.66
N LEU A 8 45.03 7.62 1.27
CA LEU A 8 43.83 7.99 2.02
C LEU A 8 42.78 6.90 1.83
N LEU A 9 42.62 6.06 2.85
CA LEU A 9 41.46 5.19 3.04
C LEU A 9 40.19 6.07 3.03
N GLY A 10 39.51 6.05 1.89
CA GLY A 10 38.14 6.56 1.78
C GLY A 10 37.25 5.77 2.72
N VAL A 11 36.84 6.42 3.81
CA VAL A 11 35.72 5.96 4.64
C VAL A 11 34.46 6.08 3.78
N CYS A 12 34.11 5.00 3.07
CA CYS A 12 32.75 4.83 2.58
C CYS A 12 31.84 4.75 3.80
N LEU A 13 31.14 5.84 4.10
CA LEU A 13 29.94 5.78 4.93
C LEU A 13 28.98 4.79 4.28
N LEU A 14 28.91 3.59 4.84
CA LEU A 14 27.84 2.63 4.59
C LEU A 14 26.54 3.22 5.14
N ALA A 15 25.90 4.09 4.36
CA ALA A 15 24.47 4.29 4.45
C ALA A 15 23.85 2.93 4.12
N GLY A 16 23.48 2.17 5.16
CA GLY A 16 22.90 0.84 5.00
C GLY A 16 21.76 0.90 3.99
N ALA A 17 21.90 0.14 2.89
CA ALA A 17 20.92 0.12 1.82
C ALA A 17 19.55 -0.23 2.42
N ALA A 18 18.58 0.68 2.28
CA ALA A 18 17.22 0.46 2.75
C ALA A 18 16.69 -0.84 2.13
N GLN A 19 16.30 -1.80 2.97
CA GLN A 19 15.85 -3.09 2.51
C GLN A 19 14.38 -3.00 2.06
N ALA A 20 14.10 -3.46 0.83
CA ALA A 20 12.76 -3.41 0.27
C ALA A 20 11.73 -4.11 1.18
N GLY A 21 10.54 -3.52 1.27
CA GLY A 21 9.44 -4.00 2.11
C GLY A 21 9.62 -3.83 3.62
N LYS A 22 10.73 -3.26 4.10
CA LYS A 22 10.92 -2.98 5.54
C LYS A 22 10.56 -1.53 5.86
N PRO A 23 9.40 -1.28 6.49
CA PRO A 23 9.01 0.08 6.83
C PRO A 23 9.87 0.63 7.97
N ARG A 24 10.12 1.95 7.92
CA ARG A 24 10.70 2.72 9.02
C ARG A 24 9.85 3.95 9.33
N LYS A 25 10.09 4.53 10.51
CA LYS A 25 9.48 5.82 10.86
C LYS A 25 9.98 6.91 9.89
N PRO A 26 9.11 7.81 9.41
CA PRO A 26 9.54 8.96 8.64
C PRO A 26 10.35 9.95 9.49
N ASN A 27 11.38 10.55 8.90
CA ASN A 27 12.16 11.61 9.54
C ASN A 27 11.38 12.96 9.55
N ALA A 28 11.94 13.99 10.18
CA ALA A 28 11.26 15.28 10.32
C ALA A 28 10.94 15.96 8.98
N ARG A 29 11.86 15.86 8.00
CA ARG A 29 11.66 16.42 6.66
C ARG A 29 10.54 15.70 5.91
N GLU A 30 10.54 14.36 5.95
CA GLU A 30 9.49 13.54 5.35
C GLU A 30 8.11 13.81 6.00
N GLN A 31 8.06 14.03 7.32
CA GLN A 31 6.81 14.41 7.99
C GLN A 31 6.32 15.81 7.58
N ALA A 32 7.23 16.77 7.41
CA ALA A 32 6.89 18.09 6.91
C ALA A 32 6.35 18.03 5.47
N GLU A 33 6.96 17.21 4.63
CA GLU A 33 6.51 16.94 3.26
C GLU A 33 5.08 16.37 3.25
N VAL A 34 4.78 15.36 4.07
CA VAL A 34 3.41 14.81 4.19
C VAL A 34 2.40 15.91 4.56
N LYS A 35 2.72 16.74 5.55
CA LYS A 35 1.83 17.83 5.99
C LYS A 35 1.61 18.85 4.87
N GLN A 36 2.66 19.19 4.14
CA GLN A 36 2.59 20.15 3.04
C GLN A 36 1.77 19.60 1.87
N THR A 37 2.03 18.36 1.45
CA THR A 37 1.30 17.71 0.34
C THR A 37 -0.18 17.51 0.65
N LEU A 38 -0.54 17.30 1.92
CA LEU A 38 -1.92 17.04 2.35
C LEU A 38 -2.64 18.26 2.94
N ALA A 39 -2.06 19.46 2.85
CA ALA A 39 -2.71 20.67 3.34
C ALA A 39 -4.11 20.84 2.70
N GLY A 40 -5.16 20.74 3.51
CA GLY A 40 -6.56 20.83 3.06
C GLY A 40 -7.15 19.54 2.46
N ALA A 41 -6.42 18.42 2.49
CA ALA A 41 -6.83 17.14 1.93
C ALA A 41 -6.96 16.05 3.00
N GLY A 42 -7.46 16.37 4.19
CA GLY A 42 -7.66 15.43 5.31
C GLY A 42 -6.46 15.27 6.24
N GLU A 43 -6.68 14.65 7.40
CA GLU A 43 -5.66 14.50 8.45
C GLU A 43 -4.87 13.19 8.30
N PRO A 44 -3.54 13.24 8.11
CA PRO A 44 -2.72 12.04 8.08
C PRO A 44 -2.67 11.39 9.47
N VAL A 45 -2.81 10.06 9.52
CA VAL A 45 -2.58 9.30 10.75
C VAL A 45 -1.08 9.14 10.95
N LEU A 46 -0.41 10.20 11.42
CA LEU A 46 1.06 10.32 11.47
C LEU A 46 1.77 9.16 12.19
N LYS A 47 1.14 8.58 13.22
CA LYS A 47 1.70 7.41 13.94
C LYS A 47 1.74 6.13 13.10
N LYS A 48 1.01 6.10 11.98
CA LYS A 48 0.87 4.99 11.04
C LYS A 48 1.42 5.33 9.65
N THR A 49 1.95 6.53 9.48
CA THR A 49 2.76 6.90 8.32
C THR A 49 4.13 6.24 8.43
N VAL A 50 4.58 5.62 7.35
CA VAL A 50 5.88 4.94 7.27
C VAL A 50 6.59 5.26 5.96
N GLN A 51 7.92 5.32 6.01
CA GLN A 51 8.73 5.28 4.81
C GLN A 51 9.07 3.83 4.50
N VAL A 52 8.97 3.45 3.23
CA VAL A 52 9.31 2.10 2.75
C VAL A 52 9.91 2.19 1.35
N VAL A 53 10.79 1.26 1.01
CA VAL A 53 11.23 1.04 -0.36
C VAL A 53 10.44 -0.12 -0.94
N LEU A 54 9.75 0.11 -2.06
CA LEU A 54 9.04 -0.94 -2.80
C LEU A 54 9.77 -1.17 -4.12
N LYS A 55 10.00 -2.42 -4.50
CA LYS A 55 10.63 -2.73 -5.79
C LYS A 55 9.76 -2.18 -6.92
N GLY A 56 10.37 -1.64 -7.96
CA GLY A 56 9.68 -1.02 -9.10
C GLY A 56 9.13 0.38 -8.85
N THR A 57 8.83 0.75 -7.59
CA THR A 57 8.36 2.10 -7.21
C THR A 57 9.47 2.98 -6.62
N GLY A 58 10.42 2.39 -5.89
CA GLY A 58 11.44 3.11 -5.15
C GLY A 58 11.01 3.48 -3.73
N GLY A 59 11.67 4.49 -3.15
CA GLY A 59 11.34 5.00 -1.82
C GLY A 59 10.05 5.82 -1.83
N VAL A 60 9.11 5.47 -0.97
CA VAL A 60 7.81 6.14 -0.84
C VAL A 60 7.42 6.31 0.62
N LEU A 61 6.53 7.27 0.87
CA LEU A 61 5.82 7.42 2.13
C LEU A 61 4.42 6.81 1.98
N PHE A 62 4.13 5.77 2.75
CA PHE A 62 2.76 5.28 2.90
C PHE A 62 2.05 6.13 3.95
N VAL A 63 0.95 6.77 3.55
CA VAL A 63 0.20 7.73 4.37
C VAL A 63 -1.28 7.32 4.43
N PRO A 64 -1.73 6.73 5.54
CA PRO A 64 -3.16 6.63 5.82
C PRO A 64 -3.71 7.99 6.22
N VAL A 65 -4.79 8.42 5.59
CA VAL A 65 -5.50 9.69 5.84
C VAL A 65 -6.92 9.37 6.28
N LEU A 66 -7.35 9.98 7.39
CA LEU A 66 -8.73 9.91 7.86
C LEU A 66 -9.39 11.27 7.66
N ASP A 67 -10.50 11.25 6.94
CA ASP A 67 -11.35 12.41 6.69
C ASP A 67 -12.81 12.00 6.79
N PHE A 68 -13.42 12.22 7.96
CA PHE A 68 -14.82 11.84 8.21
C PHE A 68 -15.83 12.70 7.45
N THR A 69 -15.38 13.70 6.69
CA THR A 69 -16.22 14.46 5.76
C THR A 69 -16.26 13.85 4.35
N ALA A 70 -15.31 12.95 4.05
CA ALA A 70 -15.22 12.25 2.78
C ALA A 70 -15.87 10.85 2.82
N GLN A 71 -16.30 10.35 1.66
CA GLN A 71 -16.84 9.00 1.50
C GLN A 71 -16.01 8.19 0.49
N PRO A 72 -15.35 7.09 0.90
CA PRO A 72 -15.18 6.62 2.28
C PRO A 72 -14.18 7.49 3.07
N PRO A 73 -14.24 7.50 4.42
CA PRO A 73 -13.35 8.35 5.22
C PRO A 73 -11.86 7.98 5.18
N LEU A 74 -11.53 6.71 4.89
CA LEU A 74 -10.15 6.25 4.80
C LEU A 74 -9.63 6.41 3.37
N ARG A 75 -8.50 7.11 3.24
CA ARG A 75 -7.67 7.10 2.02
C ARG A 75 -6.27 6.60 2.35
N LEU A 76 -5.72 5.80 1.45
CA LEU A 76 -4.38 5.23 1.59
C LEU A 76 -3.52 5.73 0.45
N LEU A 77 -2.50 6.50 0.76
CA LEU A 77 -1.69 7.21 -0.23
C LEU A 77 -0.26 6.69 -0.23
N LEU A 78 0.35 6.64 -1.41
CA LEU A 78 1.79 6.51 -1.59
C LEU A 78 2.30 7.86 -2.09
N LEU A 79 3.12 8.53 -1.30
CA LEU A 79 3.75 9.80 -1.65
C LEU A 79 5.21 9.58 -2.05
N GLN A 80 5.65 10.34 -3.04
CA GLN A 80 7.03 10.40 -3.49
C GLN A 80 7.32 11.83 -3.95
N ASP A 81 8.44 12.39 -3.50
CA ASP A 81 8.93 13.72 -3.88
C ASP A 81 7.88 14.83 -3.77
N GLY A 82 7.15 14.86 -2.65
CA GLY A 82 6.15 15.86 -2.31
C GLY A 82 4.82 15.70 -3.06
N LYS A 83 4.62 14.60 -3.78
CA LYS A 83 3.43 14.36 -4.61
C LYS A 83 2.76 13.05 -4.24
N VAL A 84 1.44 13.00 -4.42
CA VAL A 84 0.70 11.74 -4.35
C VAL A 84 0.99 10.95 -5.63
N LEU A 85 1.76 9.88 -5.50
CA LEU A 85 2.07 8.97 -6.60
C LEU A 85 0.91 8.00 -6.85
N HIS A 86 0.36 7.43 -5.77
CA HIS A 86 -0.79 6.52 -5.84
C HIS A 86 -1.79 6.78 -4.73
N THR A 87 -3.07 6.61 -5.04
CA THR A 87 -4.16 6.43 -4.08
C THR A 87 -4.65 5.00 -4.23
N LEU A 88 -4.52 4.18 -3.18
CA LEU A 88 -5.03 2.81 -3.20
C LEU A 88 -6.56 2.82 -3.20
N ALA A 89 -7.16 1.88 -3.92
CA ALA A 89 -8.60 1.77 -4.00
C ALA A 89 -9.23 1.52 -2.61
N ALA A 90 -10.42 2.08 -2.38
CA ALA A 90 -11.18 1.76 -1.18
C ALA A 90 -11.55 0.27 -1.14
N SER A 91 -11.34 -0.37 0.02
CA SER A 91 -11.76 -1.75 0.24
C SER A 91 -13.29 -1.86 0.33
N GLU A 92 -13.81 -3.08 0.21
CA GLU A 92 -15.25 -3.31 0.44
C GLU A 92 -15.65 -2.94 1.87
N ALA A 93 -14.74 -3.11 2.84
CA ALA A 93 -15.00 -2.72 4.24
C ALA A 93 -15.12 -1.20 4.40
N ASP A 94 -14.27 -0.43 3.72
CA ASP A 94 -14.31 1.05 3.73
C ASP A 94 -15.64 1.59 3.20
N LYS A 95 -16.21 0.90 2.21
CA LYS A 95 -17.49 1.26 1.61
C LYS A 95 -18.68 0.80 2.45
N ALA A 96 -18.54 -0.29 3.20
CA ALA A 96 -19.64 -0.95 3.88
C ALA A 96 -19.85 -0.49 5.32
N TRP A 97 -18.79 -0.11 6.03
CA TRP A 97 -18.87 0.18 7.46
C TRP A 97 -18.11 1.44 7.86
N PRO A 98 -18.62 2.19 8.86
CA PRO A 98 -17.87 3.25 9.51
C PRO A 98 -16.53 2.73 10.04
N ILE A 99 -15.45 3.39 9.61
CA ILE A 99 -14.12 3.16 10.18
C ILE A 99 -14.01 3.81 11.55
N LEU A 100 -13.42 3.10 12.50
CA LEU A 100 -13.03 3.63 13.80
C LEU A 100 -11.56 4.04 13.82
N GLN A 101 -10.68 3.22 13.22
CA GLN A 101 -9.25 3.43 13.33
C GLN A 101 -8.46 2.63 12.28
N PHE A 102 -7.45 3.25 11.67
CA PHE A 102 -6.41 2.54 10.92
C PHE A 102 -5.42 1.87 11.90
N GLN A 103 -5.28 0.55 11.83
CA GLN A 103 -4.53 -0.24 12.82
C GLN A 103 -3.08 -0.45 12.41
N ASP A 104 -2.82 -0.94 11.19
CA ASP A 104 -1.50 -1.41 10.81
C ASP A 104 -1.30 -1.53 9.30
N VAL A 105 -0.03 -1.59 8.88
CA VAL A 105 0.36 -1.83 7.49
C VAL A 105 1.55 -2.78 7.41
N ALA A 106 1.57 -3.65 6.40
CA ALA A 106 2.73 -4.46 6.05
C ALA A 106 2.98 -4.43 4.54
N PHE A 107 4.25 -4.59 4.17
CA PHE A 107 4.70 -4.63 2.79
C PHE A 107 5.36 -5.97 2.54
N LYS A 108 4.78 -6.79 1.66
CA LYS A 108 5.25 -8.15 1.44
C LYS A 108 4.83 -8.63 0.07
N ASP A 109 5.74 -9.24 -0.66
CA ASP A 109 5.41 -10.06 -1.82
C ASP A 109 4.64 -11.31 -1.35
N VAL A 110 3.32 -11.32 -1.54
CA VAL A 110 2.44 -12.43 -1.11
C VAL A 110 2.04 -13.33 -2.27
N ASN A 111 2.15 -12.86 -3.52
CA ASN A 111 1.84 -13.64 -4.71
C ASN A 111 3.07 -14.32 -5.34
N GLY A 112 4.28 -13.91 -4.95
CA GLY A 112 5.57 -14.43 -5.40
C GLY A 112 6.04 -13.84 -6.73
N ASP A 113 5.59 -12.65 -7.13
CA ASP A 113 5.99 -11.99 -8.37
C ASP A 113 7.27 -11.13 -8.24
N GLY A 114 7.82 -11.08 -7.03
CA GLY A 114 9.05 -10.36 -6.71
C GLY A 114 8.87 -8.87 -6.42
N PHE A 115 7.63 -8.37 -6.33
CA PHE A 115 7.29 -7.00 -5.93
C PHE A 115 6.49 -7.00 -4.63
N GLU A 116 6.74 -6.05 -3.74
CA GLU A 116 6.00 -5.99 -2.48
C GLU A 116 4.55 -5.52 -2.68
N ASP A 117 3.61 -6.29 -2.13
CA ASP A 117 2.20 -5.92 -2.01
C ASP A 117 1.96 -5.12 -0.72
N VAL A 118 0.84 -4.38 -0.67
CA VAL A 118 0.43 -3.61 0.52
C VAL A 118 -0.70 -4.33 1.24
N LEU A 119 -0.53 -4.61 2.53
CA LEU A 119 -1.56 -5.17 3.39
C LEU A 119 -1.92 -4.15 4.47
N THR A 120 -3.19 -3.83 4.62
CA THR A 120 -3.66 -2.90 5.64
C THR A 120 -4.65 -3.54 6.58
N LEU A 121 -4.57 -3.19 7.86
CA LEU A 121 -5.55 -3.57 8.85
C LEU A 121 -6.24 -2.32 9.37
N ALA A 122 -7.57 -2.32 9.37
CA ALA A 122 -8.37 -1.24 9.93
C ALA A 122 -9.51 -1.82 10.77
N ARG A 123 -9.98 -1.03 11.73
CA ARG A 123 -11.04 -1.39 12.66
C ARG A 123 -12.30 -0.64 12.30
N TYR A 124 -13.40 -1.36 12.17
CA TYR A 124 -14.71 -0.86 11.76
C TYR A 124 -15.76 -1.24 12.79
N MET A 125 -16.94 -0.64 12.67
CA MET A 125 -18.09 -0.96 13.54
C MET A 125 -19.37 -0.98 12.72
N PRO A 126 -20.17 -2.07 12.74
CA PRO A 126 -21.45 -2.08 12.06
C PRO A 126 -22.42 -1.14 12.78
N GLY A 127 -23.16 -0.34 12.01
CA GLY A 127 -24.21 0.52 12.57
C GLY A 127 -25.54 -0.20 12.84
N VAL A 128 -25.81 -1.30 12.12
CA VAL A 128 -27.10 -2.00 12.14
C VAL A 128 -26.93 -3.53 12.15
N GLY A 129 -27.98 -4.24 12.56
CA GLY A 129 -28.05 -5.72 12.56
C GLY A 129 -27.54 -6.39 13.85
N PRO A 130 -27.48 -7.74 13.89
CA PRO A 130 -27.18 -8.50 15.12
C PRO A 130 -25.78 -8.26 15.71
N LYS A 131 -24.88 -7.66 14.93
CA LYS A 131 -23.50 -7.31 15.34
C LYS A 131 -23.31 -5.79 15.48
N ALA A 132 -24.39 -5.01 15.46
CA ALA A 132 -24.32 -3.56 15.65
C ALA A 132 -23.56 -3.21 16.93
N GLY A 133 -22.75 -2.15 16.85
CA GLY A 133 -21.96 -1.66 18.00
C GLY A 133 -20.81 -2.56 18.44
N LYS A 134 -20.53 -3.68 17.75
CA LYS A 134 -19.39 -4.56 18.04
C LYS A 134 -18.26 -4.31 17.04
N PRO A 135 -17.15 -3.65 17.46
CA PRO A 135 -16.04 -3.38 16.55
C PRO A 135 -15.33 -4.65 16.11
N PHE A 136 -14.83 -4.65 14.88
CA PHE A 136 -14.07 -5.75 14.30
C PHE A 136 -13.03 -5.23 13.33
N ASN A 137 -12.00 -6.04 13.07
CA ASN A 137 -10.96 -5.68 12.13
C ASN A 137 -11.27 -6.21 10.73
N GLN A 138 -10.82 -5.51 9.70
CA GLN A 138 -10.79 -5.99 8.33
C GLN A 138 -9.41 -5.76 7.74
N VAL A 139 -8.99 -6.69 6.90
CA VAL A 139 -7.79 -6.57 6.09
C VAL A 139 -8.15 -6.23 4.65
N ALA A 140 -7.38 -5.31 4.05
CA ALA A 140 -7.33 -5.14 2.61
C ALA A 140 -5.92 -5.51 2.12
N VAL A 141 -5.85 -6.18 0.97
CA VAL A 141 -4.59 -6.57 0.32
C VAL A 141 -4.59 -5.97 -1.07
N TYR A 142 -3.52 -5.26 -1.41
CA TYR A 142 -3.32 -4.61 -2.68
C TYR A 142 -2.10 -5.19 -3.38
N LEU A 143 -2.34 -5.96 -4.42
CA LEU A 143 -1.30 -6.61 -5.19
C LEU A 143 -0.61 -5.60 -6.10
N SER A 144 0.72 -5.62 -6.09
CA SER A 144 1.55 -4.77 -6.94
C SER A 144 1.54 -5.29 -8.38
N ARG A 145 1.46 -4.40 -9.36
CA ARG A 145 1.76 -4.71 -10.77
C ARG A 145 3.11 -4.09 -11.12
N GLY A 146 4.18 -4.78 -10.72
CA GLY A 146 5.55 -4.37 -11.00
C GLY A 146 5.94 -3.02 -10.36
N GLY A 147 5.27 -2.63 -9.27
CA GLY A 147 5.46 -1.34 -8.59
C GLY A 147 4.82 -0.13 -9.29
N LYS A 148 4.07 -0.33 -10.39
CA LYS A 148 3.46 0.76 -11.17
C LYS A 148 2.01 1.05 -10.80
N SER A 149 1.31 0.06 -10.28
CA SER A 149 -0.06 0.18 -9.81
C SER A 149 -0.34 -0.88 -8.75
N PHE A 150 -1.36 -0.65 -7.93
CA PHE A 150 -1.74 -1.52 -6.84
C PHE A 150 -3.23 -1.84 -6.95
N GLU A 151 -3.57 -3.11 -7.13
CA GLU A 151 -4.94 -3.58 -7.37
C GLU A 151 -5.45 -4.37 -6.16
N PRO A 152 -6.69 -4.13 -5.70
CA PRO A 152 -7.24 -4.89 -4.59
C PRO A 152 -7.34 -6.37 -4.95
N LEU A 153 -7.04 -7.23 -3.98
CA LEU A 153 -7.17 -8.68 -4.11
C LEU A 153 -8.62 -9.06 -4.45
N ALA A 154 -8.79 -10.13 -5.25
CA ALA A 154 -10.10 -10.64 -5.65
C ALA A 154 -11.05 -10.81 -4.46
N LYS A 155 -12.32 -10.43 -4.66
CA LYS A 155 -13.33 -10.30 -3.59
C LYS A 155 -13.52 -11.60 -2.80
N GLU A 156 -13.52 -12.73 -3.48
CA GLU A 156 -13.71 -14.05 -2.88
C GLU A 156 -12.56 -14.40 -1.94
N VAL A 157 -11.33 -14.06 -2.33
CA VAL A 157 -10.13 -14.30 -1.54
C VAL A 157 -10.07 -13.33 -0.35
N SER A 158 -10.36 -12.05 -0.60
CA SER A 158 -10.47 -11.03 0.44
C SER A 158 -11.53 -11.38 1.50
N SER A 159 -12.68 -11.89 1.08
CA SER A 159 -13.73 -12.39 1.98
C SER A 159 -13.21 -13.53 2.87
N GLY A 160 -12.53 -14.51 2.28
CA GLY A 160 -11.91 -15.61 3.03
C GLY A 160 -10.85 -15.15 4.03
N LEU A 161 -10.07 -14.12 3.71
CA LEU A 161 -9.10 -13.52 4.64
C LEU A 161 -9.76 -12.82 5.82
N ASN A 162 -11.02 -12.40 5.68
CA ASN A 162 -11.78 -11.66 6.66
C ASN A 162 -12.81 -12.50 7.44
N GLN A 163 -12.81 -13.84 7.24
CA GLN A 163 -13.70 -14.77 7.93
C GLN A 163 -12.90 -15.88 8.66
N PRO A 164 -12.82 -15.85 10.01
CA PRO A 164 -13.30 -14.78 10.89
C PRO A 164 -12.45 -13.51 10.76
N PRO A 165 -12.92 -12.33 11.22
CA PRO A 165 -12.13 -11.10 11.25
C PRO A 165 -10.73 -11.30 11.87
N PRO A 166 -9.64 -10.90 11.21
CA PRO A 166 -8.29 -11.15 11.71
C PRO A 166 -7.93 -10.20 12.87
N ALA A 167 -7.25 -10.71 13.91
CA ALA A 167 -6.84 -9.86 15.03
C ALA A 167 -5.64 -8.96 14.67
N LYS A 168 -4.73 -9.45 13.81
CA LYS A 168 -3.47 -8.78 13.44
C LYS A 168 -2.95 -9.24 12.07
N LEU A 169 -2.10 -8.44 11.42
CA LEU A 169 -1.54 -8.77 10.09
C LEU A 169 -0.75 -10.08 10.08
N ALA A 170 -0.07 -10.44 11.17
CA ALA A 170 0.64 -11.72 11.27
C ALA A 170 -0.27 -12.95 11.06
N GLU A 171 -1.55 -12.85 11.43
CA GLU A 171 -2.53 -13.90 11.19
C GLU A 171 -2.92 -13.96 9.71
N VAL A 172 -3.15 -12.80 9.09
CA VAL A 172 -3.46 -12.69 7.65
C VAL A 172 -2.33 -13.29 6.83
N LEU A 173 -1.07 -12.97 7.15
CA LEU A 173 0.10 -13.53 6.48
C LEU A 173 0.15 -15.07 6.58
N LYS A 174 -0.30 -15.65 7.70
CA LYS A 174 -0.43 -17.12 7.84
C LYS A 174 -1.56 -17.66 6.96
N ARG A 175 -2.67 -16.95 6.83
CA ARG A 175 -3.79 -17.34 5.95
C ARG A 175 -3.37 -17.28 4.49
N LEU A 176 -2.72 -16.20 4.06
CA LEU A 176 -2.21 -16.01 2.69
C LEU A 176 -1.27 -17.13 2.25
N LYS A 177 -0.38 -17.61 3.13
CA LYS A 177 0.51 -18.75 2.84
C LYS A 177 -0.22 -20.05 2.49
N LYS A 178 -1.49 -20.19 2.86
CA LYS A 178 -2.33 -21.36 2.56
C LYS A 178 -3.11 -21.22 1.26
N ILE A 179 -3.11 -20.04 0.65
CA ILE A 179 -3.84 -19.75 -0.59
C ILE A 179 -2.90 -20.00 -1.77
N SER A 180 -3.38 -20.72 -2.78
CA SER A 180 -2.61 -20.98 -3.99
C SER A 180 -2.23 -19.68 -4.70
N LYS A 181 -1.00 -19.60 -5.24
CA LYS A 181 -0.52 -18.42 -5.98
C LYS A 181 -1.43 -17.99 -7.14
N THR A 182 -2.07 -18.95 -7.83
CA THR A 182 -3.05 -18.67 -8.90
C THR A 182 -4.26 -17.87 -8.42
N ARG A 183 -4.64 -18.00 -7.15
CA ARG A 183 -5.71 -17.20 -6.54
C ARG A 183 -5.21 -15.86 -6.00
N LEU A 184 -3.90 -15.68 -5.89
CA LEU A 184 -3.23 -14.45 -5.48
C LEU A 184 -2.65 -13.71 -6.69
N SER A 185 -2.97 -14.09 -7.93
CA SER A 185 -2.50 -13.40 -9.13
C SER A 185 -3.51 -12.38 -9.61
N LEU A 186 -3.03 -11.25 -10.10
CA LEU A 186 -3.85 -10.32 -10.86
C LEU A 186 -4.24 -10.92 -12.21
N PRO A 187 -5.44 -10.61 -12.75
CA PRO A 187 -5.79 -10.96 -14.11
C PRO A 187 -4.73 -10.44 -15.08
N LYS A 188 -4.39 -11.24 -16.10
CA LYS A 188 -3.51 -10.81 -17.18
C LYS A 188 -4.20 -9.65 -17.89
N THR A 189 -3.58 -8.49 -17.95
CA THR A 189 -4.13 -7.34 -18.68
C THR A 189 -4.38 -7.78 -20.12
N ALA A 190 -5.61 -7.63 -20.62
CA ALA A 190 -5.88 -7.86 -22.03
C ALA A 190 -4.96 -6.94 -22.85
N PRO A 191 -4.33 -7.43 -23.93
CA PRO A 191 -3.60 -6.55 -24.83
C PRO A 191 -4.55 -5.43 -25.28
N ALA A 192 -4.08 -4.19 -25.21
CA ALA A 192 -4.84 -3.03 -25.69
C ALA A 192 -5.35 -3.36 -27.09
N ALA A 193 -6.69 -3.35 -27.26
CA ALA A 193 -7.29 -3.60 -28.56
C ALA A 193 -6.64 -2.65 -29.56
N ALA A 194 -5.93 -3.21 -30.54
CA ALA A 194 -5.38 -2.42 -31.63
C ALA A 194 -6.57 -1.74 -32.30
N THR A 195 -6.63 -0.41 -32.18
CA THR A 195 -7.63 0.41 -32.86
C THR A 195 -7.39 0.23 -34.35
N HIS A 196 -8.12 -0.69 -34.97
CA HIS A 196 -8.20 -0.78 -36.41
C HIS A 196 -8.89 0.50 -36.87
N VAL A 197 -8.10 1.46 -37.36
CA VAL A 197 -8.58 2.58 -38.14
C VAL A 197 -9.12 1.98 -39.43
N SER A 198 -10.42 1.73 -39.45
CA SER A 198 -11.15 1.40 -40.67
C SER A 198 -11.16 2.65 -41.53
N ALA A 199 -10.25 2.71 -42.51
CA ALA A 199 -10.33 3.71 -43.56
C ALA A 199 -11.59 3.40 -44.39
N SER A 200 -12.62 4.24 -44.28
CA SER A 200 -13.72 4.27 -45.22
C SER A 200 -13.18 4.65 -46.62
N PRO A 201 -13.58 3.94 -47.69
CA PRO A 201 -13.39 4.46 -49.03
C PRO A 201 -14.38 5.63 -49.24
N SER A 202 -13.85 6.78 -49.64
CA SER A 202 -14.63 7.92 -50.12
C SER A 202 -15.33 7.58 -51.45
N PRO A 203 -16.48 8.24 -51.76
CA PRO A 203 -17.33 7.92 -52.91
C PRO A 203 -16.69 8.20 -54.27
#